data_AF-A0A6L8UBR3-F1
#
_entry.id   AF-A0A6L8UBR3-F1
#
_cell.length_a   1.000
_cell.length_b   1.000
_cell.length_c   1.000
_cell.angle_alpha   90.00
_cell.angle_beta   90.00
_cell.angle_gamma   90.00
#
_symmetry.space_group_name_H-M   'P 1'
#
loop_
_entity.id
_entity.type
_entity.pdbx_description
1 polymer ?
#
loop_
_entity_poly.entity_id
_entity_poly.type
_entity_poly.pdbx_seq_one_letter_code
_entity_poly.pdbx_strand_id
1 'polypeptide(L)'
;MGITQSEYDFLMSLEKVFKDLSTPIELGPPPIHWTRQINSLTSKDIFLIDFYRGSIEISKYTVNKRYRQTIIMLRYDNGGRHTNPDGEKFEGPHIHLFKEGFNDKFAYPVSVIGIEETDSMEKV
;
A
#
# COMPACT_ATOMS: atom_id res chain seq x y z
N MET A 1 -4.23 -14.63 -12.64
CA MET A 1 -3.74 -15.70 -11.75
C MET A 1 -3.54 -15.07 -10.38
N GLY A 2 -4.25 -15.53 -9.35
CA GLY A 2 -4.06 -15.06 -7.98
C GLY A 2 -2.88 -15.75 -7.30
N ILE A 3 -2.54 -15.31 -6.09
CA ILE A 3 -1.68 -16.05 -5.15
C ILE A 3 -2.57 -16.62 -4.03
N THR A 4 -2.09 -17.67 -3.38
CA THR A 4 -2.72 -18.22 -2.16
C THR A 4 -2.43 -17.33 -0.96
N GLN A 5 -3.20 -17.49 0.13
CA GLN A 5 -2.95 -16.77 1.38
C GLN A 5 -1.56 -17.12 1.94
N SER A 6 -1.17 -18.40 1.92
CA SER A 6 0.15 -18.84 2.38
C SER A 6 1.30 -18.23 1.57
N GLU A 7 1.13 -18.08 0.25
CA GLU A 7 2.11 -17.37 -0.58
C GLU A 7 2.17 -15.88 -0.23
N TYR A 8 1.02 -15.24 0.00
CA TYR A 8 0.99 -13.85 0.44
C TYR A 8 1.74 -13.65 1.77
N ASP A 9 1.47 -14.50 2.76
CA ASP A 9 2.10 -14.42 4.09
C ASP A 9 3.61 -14.61 3.99
N PHE A 10 4.06 -15.61 3.20
CA PHE A 10 5.48 -15.82 2.91
C PHE A 10 6.11 -14.60 2.21
N LEU A 11 5.48 -14.07 1.16
CA LEU A 11 6.00 -12.91 0.43
C LEU A 11 6.05 -11.66 1.32
N MET A 12 5.11 -11.51 2.25
CA MET A 12 5.11 -10.41 3.21
C MET A 12 6.27 -10.53 4.20
N SER A 13 6.60 -11.74 4.66
CA SER A 13 7.68 -11.98 5.63
C SER A 13 9.10 -11.76 5.07
N LEU A 14 9.27 -11.74 3.74
CA LEU A 14 10.59 -11.50 3.14
C LEU A 14 11.14 -10.11 3.49
N GLU A 15 12.43 -10.01 3.76
CA GLU A 15 13.10 -8.71 3.81
C GLU A 15 13.25 -8.12 2.41
N LYS A 16 13.02 -6.81 2.29
CA LYS A 16 12.95 -6.11 1.00
C LYS A 16 13.72 -4.80 1.05
N VAL A 17 14.39 -4.47 -0.04
CA VAL A 17 15.13 -3.21 -0.19
C VAL A 17 14.76 -2.52 -1.50
N PHE A 18 14.78 -1.19 -1.53
CA PHE A 18 14.68 -0.46 -2.79
C PHE A 18 15.83 -0.85 -3.71
N LYS A 19 15.51 -1.10 -4.99
CA LYS A 19 16.52 -1.38 -6.02
C LYS A 19 17.46 -0.19 -6.21
N ASP A 20 16.91 1.01 -6.14
CA ASP A 20 17.65 2.26 -6.17
C ASP A 20 17.48 2.96 -4.83
N LEU A 21 18.57 3.15 -4.09
CA LEU A 21 18.61 3.86 -2.81
C LEU A 21 19.09 5.31 -2.99
N SER A 22 19.58 5.66 -4.17
CA SER A 22 20.17 6.98 -4.44
C SER A 22 19.12 8.05 -4.74
N THR A 23 17.99 7.65 -5.30
CA THR A 23 16.87 8.57 -5.56
C THR A 23 16.07 8.80 -4.28
N PRO A 24 15.92 10.05 -3.80
CA PRO A 24 15.06 10.37 -2.65
C PRO A 24 13.59 10.04 -2.93
N ILE A 25 12.79 9.85 -1.87
CA ILE A 25 11.35 9.67 -1.99
C ILE A 25 10.69 11.04 -1.98
N GLU A 26 9.99 11.38 -3.05
CA GLU A 26 9.24 12.63 -3.13
C GLU A 26 7.78 12.38 -2.71
N LEU A 27 7.27 13.16 -1.75
CA LEU A 27 5.87 13.08 -1.27
C LEU A 27 5.02 14.30 -1.69
N GLY A 28 5.64 15.24 -2.40
CA GLY A 28 5.01 16.45 -2.90
C GLY A 28 6.02 17.37 -3.60
N PRO A 29 5.54 18.49 -4.17
CA PRO A 29 4.16 18.98 -4.11
C PRO A 29 3.19 18.15 -4.99
N PRO A 30 1.88 18.14 -4.69
CA PRO A 30 0.88 17.55 -5.56
C PRO A 30 0.72 18.34 -6.88
N PRO A 31 0.33 17.69 -8.00
CA PRO A 31 0.12 16.25 -8.17
C PRO A 31 1.44 15.50 -8.33
N ILE A 32 1.55 14.33 -7.71
CA ILE A 32 2.72 13.47 -7.86
C ILE A 32 2.31 12.01 -7.94
N HIS A 33 2.99 11.28 -8.83
CA HIS A 33 2.85 9.85 -8.96
C HIS A 33 4.20 9.26 -9.33
N TRP A 34 4.61 8.22 -8.63
CA TRP A 34 5.80 7.45 -8.97
C TRP A 34 5.61 5.98 -8.62
N THR A 35 6.35 5.13 -9.32
CA THR A 35 6.49 3.71 -9.03
C THR A 35 7.96 3.39 -8.83
N ARG A 36 8.29 2.72 -7.72
CA ARG A 36 9.66 2.27 -7.41
C ARG A 36 9.69 0.77 -7.21
N GLN A 37 10.76 0.15 -7.72
CA GLN A 37 10.99 -1.27 -7.54
C GLN A 37 11.67 -1.55 -6.20
N ILE A 38 11.14 -2.52 -5.46
CA ILE A 38 11.80 -3.12 -4.30
C ILE A 38 12.04 -4.60 -4.57
N ASN A 39 13.20 -5.10 -4.18
CA ASN A 39 13.60 -6.49 -4.39
C ASN A 39 13.67 -7.21 -3.05
N SER A 40 13.32 -8.49 -3.05
CA SER A 40 13.65 -9.38 -1.95
C SER A 40 15.17 -9.49 -1.81
N LEU A 41 15.66 -9.55 -0.57
CA LEU A 41 17.08 -9.80 -0.28
C LEU A 41 17.45 -11.29 -0.39
N THR A 42 16.48 -12.17 -0.15
CA THR A 42 16.69 -13.63 -0.06
C THR A 42 16.16 -14.40 -1.26
N SER A 43 15.24 -13.82 -2.02
CA SER A 43 14.61 -14.46 -3.18
C SER A 43 14.72 -13.59 -4.45
N LYS A 44 14.35 -14.15 -5.59
CA LYS A 44 14.28 -13.42 -6.88
C LYS A 44 12.98 -12.62 -7.06
N ASP A 45 12.18 -12.51 -6.00
CA ASP A 45 10.90 -11.82 -6.06
C ASP A 45 11.09 -10.31 -6.16
N ILE A 46 10.35 -9.72 -7.09
CA ILE A 46 10.33 -8.29 -7.38
C ILE A 46 8.95 -7.74 -7.02
N PHE A 47 8.96 -6.62 -6.31
CA PHE A 47 7.76 -5.88 -5.93
C PHE A 47 7.86 -4.44 -6.41
N LEU A 48 6.71 -3.78 -6.47
CA LEU A 48 6.59 -2.38 -6.84
C LEU A 48 5.89 -1.63 -5.71
N ILE A 49 6.38 -0.44 -5.38
CA ILE A 49 5.72 0.53 -4.52
C ILE A 49 5.26 1.67 -5.40
N ASP A 50 3.96 1.95 -5.39
CA ASP A 50 3.38 3.13 -6.02
C ASP A 50 3.02 4.14 -4.94
N PHE A 51 3.25 5.40 -5.27
CA PHE A 51 2.74 6.54 -4.51
C PHE A 51 1.90 7.40 -5.44
N TYR A 52 0.74 7.80 -4.98
CA TYR A 52 -0.15 8.69 -5.71
C TYR A 52 -0.67 9.78 -4.78
N ARG A 53 -0.59 11.02 -5.22
CA ARG A 53 -1.20 12.19 -4.57
C ARG A 53 -1.83 13.08 -5.62
N GLY A 54 -3.14 13.24 -5.53
CA GLY A 54 -3.95 13.95 -6.53
C GLY A 54 -3.85 15.48 -6.44
N SER A 55 -4.35 16.17 -7.46
CA SER A 55 -4.42 17.64 -7.52
C SER A 55 -5.74 18.24 -6.99
N ILE A 56 -6.80 17.42 -6.84
CA ILE A 56 -8.13 17.89 -6.41
C ILE A 56 -8.21 17.93 -4.90
N GLU A 57 -7.99 16.78 -4.26
CA GLU A 57 -7.95 16.67 -2.80
C GLU A 57 -6.49 16.46 -2.39
N ILE A 58 -5.76 17.57 -2.26
CA ILE A 58 -4.31 17.59 -2.04
C ILE A 58 -3.86 16.94 -0.72
N SER A 59 -4.77 16.79 0.23
CA SER A 59 -4.56 16.05 1.46
C SER A 59 -4.56 14.54 1.22
N LYS A 60 -5.25 14.04 0.19
CA LYS A 60 -5.35 12.61 -0.09
C LYS A 60 -4.14 12.06 -0.82
N TYR A 61 -3.66 10.92 -0.34
CA TYR A 61 -2.63 10.13 -0.97
C TYR A 61 -2.84 8.63 -0.74
N THR A 62 -2.30 7.86 -1.67
CA THR A 62 -2.36 6.39 -1.68
C THR A 62 -0.95 5.84 -1.80
N VAL A 63 -0.64 4.84 -0.99
CA VAL A 63 0.58 4.02 -1.11
C VAL A 63 0.17 2.60 -1.45
N ASN A 64 0.71 2.04 -2.52
CA ASN A 64 0.33 0.71 -2.99
C ASN A 64 1.57 -0.19 -3.15
N LYS A 65 1.54 -1.38 -2.57
CA LYS A 65 2.57 -2.41 -2.74
C LYS A 65 2.04 -3.54 -3.62
N ARG A 66 2.68 -3.75 -4.76
CA ARG A 66 2.30 -4.77 -5.75
C ARG A 66 3.34 -5.87 -5.93
N TYR A 67 2.88 -7.08 -6.19
CA TYR A 67 3.66 -8.23 -6.65
C TYR A 67 3.27 -8.62 -8.09
N ARG A 68 4.20 -9.17 -8.88
CA ARG A 68 3.99 -9.58 -10.29
C ARG A 68 3.26 -8.51 -11.12
N GLN A 69 3.58 -7.24 -10.88
CA GLN A 69 2.97 -6.05 -11.49
C GLN A 69 1.47 -5.82 -11.24
N THR A 70 0.66 -6.82 -10.88
CA THR A 70 -0.81 -6.66 -10.85
C THR A 70 -1.44 -6.99 -9.51
N ILE A 71 -0.76 -7.77 -8.67
CA ILE A 71 -1.32 -8.25 -7.41
C ILE A 71 -1.05 -7.21 -6.34
N ILE A 72 -2.10 -6.52 -5.89
CA ILE A 72 -2.02 -5.59 -4.76
C ILE A 72 -1.93 -6.41 -3.48
N MET A 73 -0.77 -6.33 -2.83
CA MET A 73 -0.50 -7.01 -1.56
C MET A 73 -1.02 -6.19 -0.38
N LEU A 74 -0.80 -4.89 -0.45
CA LEU A 74 -1.16 -3.92 0.58
C LEU A 74 -1.38 -2.58 -0.10
N ARG A 75 -2.47 -1.89 0.21
CA ARG A 75 -2.67 -0.49 -0.16
C ARG A 75 -3.08 0.29 1.08
N TYR A 76 -2.40 1.39 1.33
CA TYR A 76 -2.77 2.37 2.33
C TYR A 76 -3.42 3.57 1.64
N ASP A 77 -4.57 3.97 2.14
CA ASP A 77 -5.27 5.19 1.75
C ASP A 77 -5.45 6.04 2.99
N ASN A 78 -5.00 7.30 2.94
CA ASN A 78 -5.03 8.19 4.12
C ASN A 78 -6.41 8.80 4.39
N GLY A 79 -7.44 8.39 3.67
CA GLY A 79 -8.80 8.89 3.83
C GLY A 79 -9.75 8.33 2.78
N GLY A 80 -11.04 8.44 3.05
CA GLY A 80 -12.09 7.93 2.18
C GLY A 80 -13.09 7.05 2.91
N ARG A 81 -14.17 6.71 2.22
CA ARG A 81 -15.19 5.79 2.70
C ARG A 81 -14.96 4.43 2.06
N HIS A 82 -15.04 3.37 2.85
CA HIS A 82 -14.90 2.01 2.35
C HIS A 82 -16.08 1.14 2.80
N THR A 83 -16.38 0.12 1.99
CA THR A 83 -17.35 -0.92 2.33
C THR A 83 -16.74 -2.27 1.99
N ASN A 84 -16.53 -3.10 3.01
CA ASN A 84 -15.99 -4.44 2.84
C ASN A 84 -17.03 -5.37 2.16
N PRO A 85 -16.57 -6.47 1.53
CA PRO A 85 -17.47 -7.45 0.90
C PRO A 85 -18.47 -8.12 1.86
N ASP A 86 -18.19 -8.15 3.16
CA ASP A 86 -19.09 -8.65 4.21
C ASP A 86 -20.13 -7.61 4.67
N GLY A 87 -20.06 -6.37 4.15
CA GLY A 87 -20.96 -5.28 4.43
C GLY A 87 -20.50 -4.32 5.53
N GLU A 88 -19.35 -4.55 6.16
CA GLU A 88 -18.77 -3.61 7.12
C GLU A 88 -18.41 -2.28 6.44
N LYS A 89 -18.70 -1.15 7.11
CA LYS A 89 -18.48 0.20 6.58
C LYS A 89 -17.72 1.06 7.57
N PHE A 90 -16.79 1.85 7.05
CA PHE A 90 -16.03 2.82 7.83
C PHE A 90 -15.53 3.97 6.94
N GLU A 91 -15.07 5.04 7.58
CA GLU A 91 -14.53 6.24 6.96
C GLU A 91 -13.23 6.63 7.67
N GLY A 92 -12.30 7.22 6.93
CA GLY A 92 -11.00 7.66 7.45
C GLY A 92 -9.83 6.88 6.84
N PRO A 93 -8.62 7.00 7.40
CA PRO A 93 -7.45 6.28 6.94
C PRO A 93 -7.60 4.77 7.12
N HIS A 94 -7.28 4.00 6.08
CA HIS A 94 -7.45 2.55 6.08
C HIS A 94 -6.41 1.82 5.23
N ILE A 95 -6.21 0.55 5.55
CA ILE A 95 -5.30 -0.35 4.84
C ILE A 95 -6.09 -1.47 4.21
N HIS A 96 -6.01 -1.57 2.89
CA HIS A 96 -6.40 -2.75 2.12
C HIS A 96 -5.32 -3.83 2.25
N LEU A 97 -5.74 -5.05 2.58
CA LEU A 97 -4.88 -6.22 2.64
C LEU A 97 -5.35 -7.26 1.64
N PHE A 98 -4.38 -7.92 1.00
CA PHE A 98 -4.70 -9.08 0.18
C PHE A 98 -5.37 -10.17 1.01
N LYS A 99 -6.50 -10.67 0.52
CA LYS A 99 -7.20 -11.85 1.04
C LYS A 99 -7.48 -12.80 -0.11
N GLU A 100 -7.10 -14.06 0.04
CA GLU A 100 -7.35 -15.08 -0.98
C GLU A 100 -8.83 -15.13 -1.37
N GLY A 101 -9.11 -15.14 -2.67
CA GLY A 101 -10.47 -15.07 -3.23
C GLY A 101 -11.09 -13.67 -3.30
N PHE A 102 -10.51 -12.67 -2.62
CA PHE A 102 -11.02 -11.30 -2.59
C PHE A 102 -10.01 -10.23 -3.07
N ASN A 103 -8.73 -10.57 -3.25
CA ASN A 103 -7.65 -9.63 -3.54
C ASN A 103 -7.60 -8.48 -2.50
N ASP A 104 -7.51 -7.22 -2.93
CA ASP A 104 -7.42 -6.03 -2.07
C ASP A 104 -8.79 -5.46 -1.64
N LYS A 105 -9.89 -6.22 -1.78
CA LYS A 105 -11.23 -5.73 -1.45
C LYS A 105 -11.49 -5.53 0.05
N PHE A 106 -10.78 -6.28 0.89
CA PHE A 106 -10.88 -6.12 2.34
C PHE A 106 -9.93 -5.04 2.81
N ALA A 107 -10.46 -4.08 3.56
CA ALA A 107 -9.68 -3.06 4.24
C ALA A 107 -10.07 -2.95 5.71
N TYR A 108 -9.17 -2.36 6.47
CA TYR A 108 -9.31 -2.17 7.91
C TYR A 108 -8.88 -0.76 8.29
N PRO A 109 -9.57 -0.08 9.23
CA PRO A 109 -9.11 1.20 9.76
C PRO A 109 -7.71 1.07 10.37
N VAL A 110 -6.87 2.09 10.17
CA VAL A 110 -5.49 2.09 10.70
C VAL A 110 -5.44 2.02 12.22
N SER A 111 -6.46 2.56 12.88
CA SER A 111 -6.65 2.53 14.33
C SER A 111 -6.74 1.10 14.90
N VAL A 112 -7.24 0.14 14.12
CA VAL A 112 -7.32 -1.27 14.51
C VAL A 112 -5.94 -1.95 14.47
N ILE A 113 -5.03 -1.43 13.65
CA ILE A 113 -3.69 -2.00 13.42
C ILE A 113 -2.65 -1.36 14.37
N GLY A 114 -3.06 -0.41 15.22
CA GLY A 114 -2.18 0.25 16.19
C GLY A 114 -1.24 1.28 15.56
N ILE A 115 -1.58 1.78 14.37
CA ILE A 115 -0.88 2.92 13.74
C ILE A 115 -1.61 4.18 14.17
N GLU A 116 -0.94 5.07 14.91
CA GLU A 116 -1.53 6.36 15.29
C GLU A 116 -1.70 7.24 14.04
N GLU A 117 -2.87 7.88 13.91
CA GLU A 117 -3.13 8.88 12.87
C GLU A 117 -2.18 10.06 13.06
N THR A 118 -1.09 10.09 12.31
CA THR A 118 -0.13 11.21 12.37
C THR A 118 -0.37 12.13 11.18
N ASP A 119 -0.92 13.31 11.47
CA ASP A 119 -1.45 14.28 10.50
C ASP A 119 -0.38 15.10 9.74
N SER A 120 0.87 14.68 9.68
CA SER A 120 1.96 15.55 9.21
C SER A 120 2.92 14.85 8.27
N MET A 121 2.62 14.95 6.97
CA MET A 121 3.49 14.46 5.88
C MET A 121 4.39 15.58 5.34
N GLU A 122 4.87 16.48 6.21
CA GLU A 122 5.74 17.59 5.80
C GLU A 122 7.24 17.28 5.86
N LYS A 123 7.67 16.19 6.51
CA LYS A 123 9.09 15.80 6.56
C LYS A 123 9.26 14.29 6.70
N VAL A 124 9.62 13.62 5.61
CA VAL A 124 10.39 12.37 5.61
C VAL A 124 11.53 12.55 4.63
#